data_AF-A0A7Y3NVT1-F1
#
_entry.id   AF-A0A7Y3NVT1-F1
#
_cell.length_a   1.000
_cell.length_b   1.000
_cell.length_c   1.000
_cell.angle_alpha   90.00
_cell.angle_beta   90.00
_cell.angle_gamma   90.00
#
_symmetry.space_group_name_H-M   'P 1'
#
loop_
_entity.id
_entity.type
_entity.pdbx_description
1 polymer ?
#
loop_
_entity_poly.entity_id
_entity_poly.type
_entity_poly.pdbx_seq_one_letter_code
_entity_poly.pdbx_strand_id
1 'polypeptide(L)'
;MSQLAGHLEPPAAKPAAKAAAPIPPLPTCVSGRPIGLVMAGGGTGGHIYPGLAVAEILRLWYPDQLHLLWAATPRSIDQRLLAGFGPDYVAQPVRTLTKKPWQWWPFLRAWRESCGYWRSYFRQNAIHAVLALGGYAAAPAAVVAS
;
A
#
# COMPACT_ATOMS: atom_id res chain seq x y z
N MET A 1 5.91 36.32 46.88
CA MET A 1 4.92 36.34 45.78
C MET A 1 5.40 35.36 44.72
N SER A 2 4.92 34.12 44.82
CA SER A 2 5.31 32.94 44.04
C SER A 2 4.32 32.74 42.89
N GLN A 3 4.77 32.71 41.63
CA GLN A 3 4.01 32.25 40.46
C GLN A 3 5.01 31.75 39.41
N LEU A 4 5.08 30.44 39.18
CA LEU A 4 4.40 29.65 38.12
C LEU A 4 5.40 29.18 37.04
N ALA A 5 6.24 28.21 37.41
CA ALA A 5 6.93 27.35 36.45
C ALA A 5 5.92 26.29 35.96
N GLY A 6 5.29 26.53 34.82
CA GLY A 6 4.43 25.57 34.15
C GLY A 6 5.21 24.32 33.76
N HIS A 7 5.02 23.25 34.53
CA HIS A 7 5.42 21.90 34.14
C HIS A 7 4.56 21.46 32.94
N LEU A 8 5.15 21.42 31.75
CA LEU A 8 4.59 20.68 30.62
C LEU A 8 4.94 19.21 30.82
N GLU A 9 3.99 18.43 31.35
CA GLU A 9 4.10 16.97 31.33
C GLU A 9 4.21 16.48 29.87
N PRO A 10 5.12 15.54 29.57
CA PRO A 10 5.17 14.90 28.26
C PRO A 10 3.85 14.13 28.03
N PRO A 11 3.31 14.14 26.80
CA PRO A 11 2.08 13.43 26.49
C PRO A 11 2.25 11.94 26.79
N ALA A 12 1.27 11.38 27.51
CA ALA A 12 1.22 9.97 27.86
C ALA A 12 1.50 9.08 26.64
N ALA A 13 2.45 8.15 26.78
CA ALA A 13 2.75 7.17 25.75
C ALA A 13 1.47 6.41 25.38
N LYS A 14 1.18 6.33 24.07
CA LYS A 14 0.06 5.51 23.57
C LYS A 14 0.21 4.08 24.13
N PRO A 15 -0.87 3.48 24.64
CA PRO A 15 -0.82 2.12 25.14
C PRO A 15 -0.31 1.19 24.04
N ALA A 16 0.63 0.30 24.40
CA ALA A 16 1.14 -0.73 23.52
C ALA A 16 -0.04 -1.51 22.92
N ALA A 17 -0.04 -1.66 21.59
CA ALA A 17 -1.05 -2.42 20.89
C ALA A 17 -1.17 -3.81 21.55
N LYS A 18 -2.39 -4.19 21.93
CA LYS A 18 -2.71 -5.51 22.49
C LYS A 18 -2.07 -6.59 21.64
N ALA A 19 -1.28 -7.47 22.25
CA ALA A 19 -0.62 -8.57 21.56
C ALA A 19 -1.65 -9.32 20.70
N ALA A 20 -1.45 -9.29 19.39
CA ALA A 20 -2.28 -10.03 18.45
C ALA A 20 -2.20 -11.53 18.82
N ALA A 21 -3.31 -12.25 18.66
CA ALA A 21 -3.35 -13.69 18.88
C ALA A 21 -2.24 -14.39 18.08
N PRO A 22 -1.70 -15.53 18.58
CA PRO A 22 -0.68 -16.28 17.85
C PRO A 22 -1.22 -16.64 16.47
N ILE A 23 -0.51 -16.17 15.45
CA ILE A 23 -0.83 -16.36 14.05
C ILE A 23 -0.77 -17.88 13.76
N PRO A 24 -1.81 -18.50 13.18
CA PRO A 24 -1.80 -19.92 12.88
C PRO A 24 -0.70 -20.26 11.86
N PRO A 25 -0.15 -21.49 11.87
CA PRO A 25 0.84 -21.91 10.87
C PRO A 25 0.22 -21.90 9.47
N LEU A 26 0.93 -21.32 8.51
CA LEU A 26 0.53 -21.30 7.11
C LEU A 26 0.71 -22.65 6.40
N PRO A 27 0.01 -22.89 5.27
CA PRO A 27 0.28 -24.00 4.38
C PRO A 27 1.74 -23.99 3.90
N THR A 28 2.40 -25.15 4.03
CA THR A 28 3.75 -25.42 3.55
C THR A 28 3.73 -25.67 2.04
N CYS A 29 3.69 -24.60 1.24
CA CYS A 29 4.05 -24.70 -0.17
C CYS A 29 5.42 -24.07 -0.37
N VAL A 30 6.47 -24.85 -0.10
CA VAL A 30 7.87 -24.45 -0.31
C VAL A 30 8.22 -24.70 -1.77
N SER A 31 7.77 -23.81 -2.65
CA SER A 31 8.45 -23.63 -3.94
C SER A 31 9.56 -22.62 -3.68
N GLY A 32 10.83 -22.96 -3.91
CA GLY A 32 11.96 -22.02 -3.75
C GLY A 32 11.99 -20.90 -4.81
N ARG A 33 10.83 -20.49 -5.31
CA ARG A 33 10.67 -19.49 -6.36
C ARG A 33 10.30 -18.15 -5.72
N PRO A 34 10.83 -17.03 -6.24
CA PRO A 34 10.45 -15.70 -5.78
C PRO A 34 8.96 -15.43 -6.08
N ILE A 35 8.27 -14.88 -5.09
CA ILE A 35 6.86 -14.49 -5.13
C ILE A 35 6.79 -12.98 -5.29
N GLY A 36 6.44 -12.51 -6.48
CA GLY A 36 6.15 -11.10 -6.73
C GLY A 36 4.69 -10.77 -6.39
N LEU A 37 4.47 -9.91 -5.40
CA LEU A 37 3.13 -9.45 -4.99
C LEU A 37 3.05 -7.92 -5.07
N VAL A 38 2.02 -7.41 -5.74
CA VAL A 38 1.72 -5.97 -5.75
C VAL A 38 0.61 -5.66 -4.77
N MET A 39 0.88 -4.73 -3.86
CA MET A 39 -0.07 -4.20 -2.88
C MET A 39 -0.64 -2.90 -3.43
N ALA A 40 -1.87 -2.94 -3.95
CA ALA A 40 -2.47 -1.82 -4.65
C ALA A 40 -3.59 -1.17 -3.81
N GLY A 41 -3.40 0.09 -3.45
CA GLY A 41 -4.39 0.83 -2.67
C GLY A 41 -3.92 2.21 -2.24
N GLY A 42 -4.84 3.07 -1.84
CA GLY A 42 -4.50 4.41 -1.37
C GLY A 42 -5.47 5.50 -1.79
N GLY A 43 -5.08 6.74 -1.53
CA GLY A 43 -5.83 7.95 -1.84
C GLY A 43 -6.26 8.72 -0.60
N THR A 44 -6.50 8.05 0.53
CA THR A 44 -6.89 8.69 1.80
C THR A 44 -6.10 8.13 2.99
N GLY A 45 -5.04 7.33 2.76
CA GLY A 45 -4.30 6.61 3.80
C GLY A 45 -5.04 5.41 4.40
N GLY A 46 -6.37 5.48 4.59
CA GLY A 46 -7.14 4.44 5.28
C GLY A 46 -7.11 3.04 4.66
N HIS A 47 -6.93 2.96 3.34
CA HIS A 47 -6.86 1.68 2.62
C HIS A 47 -5.46 1.03 2.65
N ILE A 48 -4.44 1.74 3.13
CA ILE A 48 -3.06 1.21 3.16
C ILE A 48 -2.85 0.35 4.41
N TYR A 49 -3.39 0.75 5.56
CA TYR A 49 -3.20 0.05 6.83
C TYR A 49 -3.53 -1.45 6.82
N PRO A 50 -4.67 -1.92 6.25
CA PRO A 50 -4.92 -3.35 6.15
C PRO A 50 -3.84 -4.09 5.36
N GLY A 51 -3.32 -3.47 4.31
CA GLY A 51 -2.22 -4.03 3.53
C GLY A 51 -0.92 -4.10 4.31
N LEU A 52 -0.64 -3.10 5.16
CA LEU A 52 0.57 -3.09 5.99
C LEU A 52 0.58 -4.32 6.92
N ALA A 53 -0.54 -4.58 7.59
CA ALA A 53 -0.70 -5.74 8.45
C ALA A 53 -0.51 -7.06 7.67
N VAL A 54 -1.07 -7.17 6.46
CA VAL A 54 -0.87 -8.35 5.60
C VAL A 54 0.59 -8.50 5.18
N ALA A 55 1.25 -7.40 4.81
CA ALA A 55 2.65 -7.40 4.38
C ALA A 55 3.61 -7.85 5.51
N GLU A 56 3.39 -7.42 6.75
CA GLU A 56 4.18 -7.87 7.91
C GLU A 56 4.11 -9.38 8.06
N ILE A 57 2.91 -9.94 8.00
CA ILE A 57 2.69 -11.37 8.17
C ILE A 57 3.27 -12.17 7.00
N LEU A 58 3.10 -11.71 5.76
CA LEU A 58 3.67 -12.37 4.58
C LEU A 58 5.20 -12.38 4.63
N ARG A 59 5.84 -11.31 5.12
CA ARG A 59 7.30 -11.26 5.30
C ARG A 59 7.80 -12.26 6.33
N LEU A 60 7.05 -12.51 7.40
CA LEU A 60 7.39 -13.54 8.38
C LEU A 60 7.31 -14.95 7.79
N TRP A 61 6.38 -15.16 6.87
CA TRP A 61 6.16 -16.47 6.26
C TRP A 61 7.06 -16.77 5.05
N TYR A 62 7.46 -15.74 4.31
CA TYR A 62 8.25 -15.86 3.08
C TYR A 62 9.44 -14.88 3.06
N PRO A 63 10.34 -14.92 4.06
CA PRO A 63 11.36 -13.89 4.27
C PRO A 63 12.30 -13.68 3.07
N ASP A 64 12.69 -14.77 2.38
CA ASP A 64 13.68 -14.72 1.30
C ASP A 64 13.06 -14.87 -0.11
N GLN A 65 11.74 -15.01 -0.18
CA GLN A 65 11.03 -15.27 -1.43
C GLN A 65 10.11 -14.12 -1.82
N LEU A 66 9.67 -13.32 -0.86
CA LEU A 66 8.63 -12.32 -1.09
C LEU A 66 9.21 -10.99 -1.60
N HIS A 67 8.82 -10.62 -2.81
CA HIS A 67 9.05 -9.30 -3.39
C HIS A 67 7.74 -8.51 -3.38
N LEU A 68 7.64 -7.53 -2.47
CA LEU A 68 6.48 -6.65 -2.36
C LEU A 68 6.70 -5.35 -3.10
N LEU A 69 5.74 -4.96 -3.92
CA LEU A 69 5.69 -3.64 -4.54
C LEU A 69 4.42 -2.91 -4.12
N TRP A 70 4.56 -1.67 -3.65
CA TRP A 70 3.42 -0.84 -3.29
C TRP A 70 2.98 0.05 -4.44
N ALA A 71 1.70 -0.01 -4.76
CA ALA A 71 1.04 0.80 -5.76
C ALA A 71 0.05 1.74 -5.06
N ALA A 72 0.43 3.01 -4.87
CA ALA A 72 -0.40 3.99 -4.18
C ALA A 72 -0.31 5.39 -4.80
N THR A 73 -1.07 6.35 -4.27
CA THR A 73 -1.12 7.71 -4.81
C THR A 73 0.11 8.53 -4.41
N PRO A 74 0.49 9.57 -5.17
CA PRO A 74 1.59 10.47 -4.80
C PRO A 74 1.27 11.39 -3.60
N ARG A 75 0.18 11.16 -2.88
CA ARG A 75 -0.18 11.99 -1.72
C ARG A 75 0.81 11.76 -0.59
N SER A 76 1.17 12.84 0.11
CA SER A 76 2.14 12.79 1.21
C SER A 76 1.72 11.88 2.37
N ILE A 77 0.43 11.62 2.56
CA ILE A 77 -0.05 10.65 3.57
C ILE A 77 0.31 9.22 3.18
N ASP A 78 0.08 8.83 1.92
CA ASP A 78 0.37 7.48 1.43
C ASP A 78 1.88 7.25 1.41
N GLN A 79 2.66 8.24 0.94
CA GLN A 79 4.13 8.18 0.93
C GLN A 79 4.73 8.03 2.33
N ARG A 80 4.24 8.82 3.31
CA ARG A 80 4.73 8.72 4.70
C ARG A 80 4.42 7.36 5.34
N LEU A 81 3.25 6.79 5.04
CA LEU A 81 2.89 5.46 5.55
C LEU A 81 3.78 4.38 4.93
N LEU A 82 4.07 4.47 3.63
CA LEU A 82 4.85 3.47 2.92
C LEU A 82 6.37 3.59 3.16
N ALA A 83 6.87 4.77 3.51
CA ALA A 83 8.29 4.99 3.80
C ALA A 83 8.85 4.05 4.88
N GLY A 84 8.02 3.64 5.86
CA GLY A 84 8.40 2.68 6.90
C GLY A 84 8.41 1.21 6.45
N PHE A 85 7.86 0.90 5.28
CA PHE A 85 7.64 -0.48 4.81
C PHE A 85 8.55 -0.91 3.68
N GLY A 86 9.41 -0.02 3.18
CA GLY A 86 10.47 -0.34 2.24
C GLY A 86 10.55 0.62 1.06
N PRO A 87 11.57 0.46 0.20
CA PRO A 87 11.84 1.37 -0.90
C PRO A 87 10.91 1.16 -2.11
N ASP A 88 10.27 -0.01 -2.21
CA ASP A 88 9.52 -0.44 -3.40
C ASP A 88 8.11 0.16 -3.43
N TYR A 89 8.05 1.40 -3.91
CA TYR A 89 6.83 2.18 -4.05
C TYR A 89 6.73 2.80 -5.46
N VAL A 90 5.59 2.59 -6.10
CA VAL A 90 5.21 3.20 -7.37
C VAL A 90 4.09 4.20 -7.12
N ALA A 91 4.41 5.48 -7.31
CA ALA A 91 3.43 6.55 -7.33
C ALA A 91 2.59 6.48 -8.62
N GLN A 92 1.33 6.10 -8.49
CA GLN A 92 0.43 6.02 -9.65
C GLN A 92 -0.15 7.40 -9.97
N PRO A 93 -0.17 7.82 -11.25
CA PRO A 93 -0.79 9.07 -11.68
C PRO A 93 -2.33 8.97 -11.72
N VAL A 94 -2.93 8.35 -10.71
CA VAL A 94 -4.38 8.14 -10.63
C VAL A 94 -5.11 9.42 -10.21
N ARG A 95 -6.29 9.62 -10.79
CA ARG A 95 -7.17 10.75 -10.47
C ARG A 95 -8.51 10.23 -9.95
N THR A 96 -9.12 10.98 -9.03
CA THR A 96 -10.48 10.69 -8.59
C THR A 96 -11.47 11.03 -9.70
N LEU A 97 -12.46 10.16 -9.90
CA LEU A 97 -13.56 10.44 -10.82
C LEU A 97 -14.32 11.67 -10.33
N THR A 98 -14.39 12.69 -11.18
CA THR A 98 -15.07 13.94 -10.83
C THR A 98 -16.43 14.00 -11.50
N LYS A 99 -17.43 14.58 -10.83
CA LYS A 99 -18.79 14.78 -11.37
C LYS A 99 -18.86 15.74 -12.57
N LYS A 100 -17.75 16.41 -12.88
CA LYS A 100 -17.62 17.42 -13.92
C LYS A 100 -17.21 16.75 -15.24
N PRO A 101 -18.06 16.74 -16.29
CA PRO A 101 -17.82 15.97 -17.51
C PRO A 101 -16.56 16.43 -18.26
N TRP A 102 -16.19 17.71 -18.19
CA TRP A 102 -14.96 18.21 -18.79
C TRP A 102 -13.67 17.68 -18.14
N GLN A 103 -13.74 17.12 -16.93
CA GLN A 103 -12.60 16.51 -16.24
C GLN A 103 -12.49 15.00 -16.51
N TRP A 104 -13.40 14.42 -17.29
CA TRP A 104 -13.34 13.01 -17.68
C TRP A 104 -12.21 12.73 -18.65
N TRP A 105 -11.88 13.67 -19.54
CA TRP A 105 -10.78 13.47 -20.48
C TRP A 105 -9.42 13.32 -19.78
N PRO A 106 -9.01 14.23 -18.86
CA PRO A 106 -7.81 14.04 -18.04
C PRO A 106 -7.84 12.75 -17.20
N PHE A 107 -9.00 12.36 -16.68
CA PHE A 107 -9.16 11.11 -15.93
C PHE A 107 -8.93 9.87 -16.81
N LEU A 108 -9.57 9.81 -17.98
CA LEU A 108 -9.42 8.70 -18.92
C LEU A 108 -7.99 8.59 -19.45
N ARG A 109 -7.33 9.73 -19.70
CA ARG A 109 -5.92 9.75 -20.09
C ARG A 109 -5.03 9.17 -18.99
N ALA A 110 -5.18 9.66 -17.76
CA ALA A 110 -4.45 9.18 -16.59
C ALA A 110 -4.72 7.68 -16.31
N TRP A 111 -5.95 7.23 -16.51
CA TRP A 111 -6.35 5.84 -16.41
C TRP A 111 -5.63 4.97 -17.45
N ARG A 112 -5.68 5.35 -18.72
CA ARG A 112 -5.00 4.64 -19.82
C ARG A 112 -3.49 4.59 -19.61
N GLU A 113 -2.88 5.70 -19.19
CA GLU A 113 -1.45 5.77 -18.85
C GLU A 113 -1.11 4.81 -17.70
N SER A 114 -1.92 4.80 -16.63
CA SER A 114 -1.72 3.91 -15.47
C SER A 114 -1.88 2.43 -15.85
N CYS A 115 -2.90 2.07 -16.63
CA CYS A 115 -3.07 0.69 -17.10
C CYS A 115 -1.95 0.27 -18.05
N GLY A 116 -1.49 1.16 -18.93
CA GLY A 116 -0.35 0.91 -19.82
C GLY A 116 0.94 0.65 -19.04
N TYR A 117 1.21 1.45 -18.02
CA TYR A 117 2.33 1.24 -17.10
C TYR A 117 2.25 -0.14 -16.44
N TRP A 118 1.13 -0.48 -15.80
CA TRP A 118 0.98 -1.77 -15.11
C TRP A 118 1.08 -2.96 -16.06
N ARG A 119 0.54 -2.83 -17.27
CA ARG A 119 0.64 -3.89 -18.29
C ARG A 119 2.09 -4.10 -18.71
N SER A 120 2.84 -3.03 -18.90
CA SER A 120 4.27 -3.11 -19.18
C SER A 120 5.05 -3.69 -18.01
N TYR A 121 4.73 -3.25 -16.80
CA TYR A 121 5.40 -3.69 -15.57
C TYR A 121 5.20 -5.18 -15.32
N PHE A 122 3.95 -5.69 -15.41
CA PHE A 122 3.64 -7.12 -15.22
C PHE A 122 4.24 -8.01 -16.32
N ARG A 123 4.48 -7.48 -17.52
CA ARG A 123 5.17 -8.23 -18.58
C ARG A 123 6.68 -8.33 -18.37
N GLN A 124 7.28 -7.35 -17.70
CA GLN A 124 8.73 -7.28 -17.47
C GLN A 124 9.14 -7.88 -16.13
N ASN A 125 8.22 -7.95 -15.17
CA ASN A 125 8.48 -8.42 -13.81
C ASN A 125 7.62 -9.64 -13.50
N ALA A 126 8.17 -10.60 -12.76
CA ALA A 126 7.46 -11.81 -12.35
C ALA A 126 6.45 -11.55 -11.22
N ILE A 127 5.35 -10.86 -11.55
CA ILE A 127 4.24 -10.61 -10.63
C ILE A 127 3.28 -11.80 -10.67
N HIS A 128 3.04 -12.39 -9.51
CA HIS A 128 2.21 -13.57 -9.34
C HIS A 128 0.80 -13.23 -8.86
N ALA A 129 0.67 -12.14 -8.09
CA ALA A 129 -0.60 -11.70 -7.55
C ALA A 129 -0.63 -10.18 -7.35
N VAL A 130 -1.85 -9.65 -7.31
CA VAL A 130 -2.13 -8.26 -6.92
C VAL A 130 -3.17 -8.28 -5.81
N LEU A 131 -2.83 -7.70 -4.66
CA LEU A 131 -3.78 -7.48 -3.57
C LEU A 131 -4.36 -6.07 -3.68
N ALA A 132 -5.60 -5.98 -4.12
CA ALA A 132 -6.34 -4.72 -4.17
C ALA A 132 -6.93 -4.39 -2.78
N LEU A 133 -6.33 -3.44 -2.09
CA LEU A 133 -6.73 -2.98 -0.75
C LEU A 133 -7.89 -1.97 -0.80
N GLY A 134 -8.24 -1.50 -2.00
CA GLY A 134 -9.29 -0.52 -2.24
C GLY A 134 -8.77 0.91 -2.41
N GLY A 135 -9.70 1.85 -2.55
CA GLY A 135 -9.42 3.21 -3.01
C GLY A 135 -9.21 3.28 -4.53
N TYR A 136 -9.27 4.50 -5.07
CA TYR A 136 -9.19 4.72 -6.52
C TYR A 136 -7.81 4.39 -7.11
N ALA A 137 -6.77 4.26 -6.27
CA ALA A 137 -5.43 3.90 -6.69
C ALA A 137 -5.29 2.41 -7.05
N ALA A 138 -6.06 1.53 -6.40
CA ALA A 138 -5.99 0.09 -6.64
C ALA A 138 -6.48 -0.31 -8.03
N ALA A 139 -7.39 0.48 -8.59
CA ALA A 139 -8.21 0.08 -9.73
C ALA A 139 -7.40 -0.22 -11.02
N PRO A 140 -6.40 0.58 -11.45
CA PRO A 140 -5.62 0.25 -12.66
C PRO A 140 -4.84 -1.05 -12.55
N ALA A 141 -4.21 -1.31 -11.40
CA ALA A 141 -3.42 -2.52 -11.18
C ALA A 141 -4.33 -3.76 -11.12
N ALA A 142 -5.46 -3.66 -10.41
CA ALA A 142 -6.44 -4.73 -10.31
C ALA A 142 -7.04 -5.10 -11.67
N VAL A 143 -7.44 -4.11 -12.48
CA VAL A 143 -8.02 -4.34 -13.82
C VAL A 143 -7.02 -4.96 -14.79
N VAL A 144 -5.73 -4.65 -14.66
CA VAL A 144 -4.70 -5.24 -15.54
C VAL A 144 -4.33 -6.66 -15.10
N ALA A 145 -4.52 -7.00 -13.82
CA ALA A 145 -4.23 -8.32 -13.27
C ALA A 145 -5.39 -9.31 -13.36
N SER A 146 -6.59 -8.86 -13.73
CA SER A 146 -7.80 -9.68 -13.91
C SER A 146 -7.97 -10.12 -15.36
#